data_AF-A0A7Y0SE89-F1
#
_entry.id   AF-A0A7Y0SE89-F1
#
_cell.length_a   1.000
_cell.length_b   1.000
_cell.length_c   1.000
_cell.angle_alpha   90.00
_cell.angle_beta   90.00
_cell.angle_gamma   90.00
#
_symmetry.space_group_name_H-M   'P 1'
#
loop_
_entity.id
_entity.type
_entity.pdbx_description
1 polymer ?
#
loop_
_entity_poly.entity_id
_entity_poly.type
_entity_poly.pdbx_seq_one_letter_code
_entity_poly.pdbx_strand_id
1 'polypeptide(L)' 'MLNTAPIRRLRRLRSSEAMRDLLRENYVQLGDLIHPIFVEEHIERAVP' A
#
# COMPACT_ATOMS: atom_id res chain seq x y z
N MET A 1 12.95 -26.53 -14.23
CA MET A 1 12.50 -25.32 -14.94
C MET A 1 13.71 -24.45 -15.28
N LEU A 2 13.86 -24.03 -16.54
CA LEU A 2 14.98 -23.19 -16.99
C LEU A 2 14.77 -21.75 -16.49
N ASN A 3 15.19 -21.48 -15.25
CA ASN A 3 15.08 -20.18 -14.59
C ASN A 3 16.34 -19.32 -14.81
N THR A 4 17.02 -19.52 -15.93
CA THR A 4 18.30 -18.89 -16.27
C THR A 4 18.09 -17.79 -17.31
N ALA A 5 18.78 -16.66 -17.10
CA ALA A 5 18.95 -15.69 -18.17
C ALA A 5 19.71 -16.36 -19.33
N PRO A 6 19.35 -16.08 -20.60
CA PRO A 6 18.52 -15.00 -21.11
C PRO A 6 17.04 -15.36 -21.32
N ILE A 7 16.63 -16.60 -21.04
CA ILE A 7 15.28 -17.13 -21.35
C ILE A 7 14.23 -16.45 -20.46
N ARG A 8 14.51 -16.32 -19.16
CA ARG A 8 13.64 -15.56 -18.23
C ARG A 8 14.26 -14.21 -17.92
N ARG A 9 13.63 -13.14 -18.39
CA ARG A 9 14.03 -11.75 -18.12
C ARG A 9 12.95 -11.03 -17.33
N LEU A 10 13.01 -11.12 -16.01
CA LEU A 10 12.01 -10.49 -15.11
C LEU A 10 11.89 -8.97 -15.30
N ARG A 11 12.94 -8.31 -15.82
CA ARG A 11 12.89 -6.89 -16.20
C ARG A 11 11.80 -6.59 -17.24
N ARG A 12 11.38 -7.56 -18.06
CA ARG A 12 10.26 -7.39 -19.01
C ARG A 12 8.92 -7.17 -18.31
N LEU A 13 8.73 -7.69 -17.10
CA LEU A 13 7.55 -7.43 -16.28
C LEU A 13 7.52 -6.00 -15.73
N ARG A 14 8.61 -5.25 -15.89
CA ARG A 14 8.76 -3.87 -15.39
C ARG A 14 8.92 -2.84 -16.52
N SER A 15 8.70 -3.24 -17.77
CA SER A 15 9.01 -2.45 -18.96
C SER A 15 8.13 -1.20 -19.15
N SER A 16 6.88 -1.26 -18.74
CA SER A 16 5.92 -0.14 -18.79
C SER A 16 5.17 -0.03 -17.47
N GLU A 17 4.53 1.13 -17.26
CA GLU A 17 3.65 1.35 -16.12
C GLU A 17 2.47 0.39 -16.11
N ALA A 18 1.75 0.26 -17.23
CA ALA A 18 0.62 -0.67 -17.37
C ALA A 18 1.01 -2.13 -17.06
N MET A 19 2.21 -2.58 -17.45
CA MET A 19 2.70 -3.92 -17.13
C MET A 19 2.99 -4.10 -15.64
N ARG A 20 3.53 -3.08 -14.98
CA ARG A 20 3.78 -3.11 -13.53
C ARG A 20 2.48 -3.12 -12.75
N ASP A 21 1.47 -2.39 -13.21
CA ASP A 21 0.16 -2.35 -12.57
C ASP A 21 -0.56 -3.69 -12.69
N LEU A 22 -0.56 -4.32 -13.85
CA LEU A 22 -1.17 -5.65 -14.05
C LEU A 22 -0.60 -6.72 -13.09
N LEU A 23 0.69 -6.63 -12.75
CA LEU A 23 1.41 -7.61 -11.95
C LEU A 23 1.63 -7.18 -10.49
N ARG A 24 1.12 -6.01 -10.10
CA ARG A 24 1.29 -5.48 -8.75
C ARG A 24 0.55 -6.37 -7.76
N GLU A 25 1.27 -6.90 -6.78
CA GLU A 25 0.72 -7.86 -5.82
C GLU A 25 -0.17 -7.21 -4.77
N ASN A 26 0.17 -5.99 -4.34
CA ASN A 26 -0.51 -5.30 -3.25
C ASN A 26 -0.93 -3.88 -3.66
N TYR A 27 -2.06 -3.45 -3.13
CA TYR A 27 -2.58 -2.10 -3.28
C TYR A 27 -2.85 -1.55 -1.89
N VAL A 28 -2.55 -0.27 -1.69
CA VAL A 28 -2.99 0.49 -0.51
C VAL A 28 -4.11 1.40 -0.96
N GLN A 29 -5.23 1.33 -0.26
CA GLN A 29 -6.45 2.08 -0.52
C GLN A 29 -6.80 2.93 0.69
N LEU A 30 -7.69 3.90 0.51
CA LEU A 30 -8.15 4.76 1.60
C LEU A 30 -8.77 3.94 2.75
N GLY A 31 -9.42 2.82 2.45
CA GLY A 31 -10.02 1.93 3.45
C GLY A 31 -9.00 1.20 4.34
N ASP A 32 -7.74 1.13 3.92
CA ASP A 32 -6.66 0.54 4.73
C ASP A 32 -6.13 1.52 5.79
N LEU A 33 -6.55 2.79 5.73
CA LEU A 33 -6.05 3.85 6.59
C LEU A 33 -6.95 4.06 7.80
N ILE A 34 -6.32 4.07 8.98
CA ILE A 34 -6.96 4.48 10.24
C ILE A 34 -6.55 5.92 10.52
N HIS A 35 -7.53 6.81 10.68
CA HIS A 35 -7.28 8.19 11.06
C HIS A 35 -7.45 8.38 12.57
N PRO A 36 -6.35 8.51 13.34
CA PRO A 36 -6.45 8.79 14.76
C PRO A 36 -6.94 10.23 14.97
N ILE A 37 -7.92 10.40 15.86
CA ILE A 37 -8.44 11.70 16.27
C ILE A 37 -8.16 11.89 17.75
N PHE A 38 -7.56 13.03 18.09
CA PHE A 38 -7.37 13.42 19.48
C PHE A 38 -8.63 14.12 19.96
N VAL A 39 -9.18 13.64 21.07
CA VAL A 39 -10.38 14.21 21.71
C VAL A 39 -9.95 14.82 23.02
N GLU A 40 -10.25 16.11 23.20
CA GLU A 40 -10.07 16.81 24.46
C GLU A 40 -11.43 16.88 25.17
N GLU A 41 -11.44 16.53 26.45
CA GLU A 41 -12.57 16.84 27.30
C GLU A 41 -12.57 18.35 27.56
N HIS A 42 -13.48 19.09 26.92
CA HIS A 42 -13.70 20.52 27.17
C HIS A 42 -14.36 20.78 28.54
N ILE A 43 -13.88 20.09 29.57
CA ILE A 43 -14.40 20.16 30.92
C ILE A 43 -13.60 21.24 31.67
N GLU A 44 -14.26 22.35 31.96
CA GLU A 44 -13.64 23.46 32.71
C GLU A 44 -13.63 23.22 34.23
N ARG A 45 -14.40 22.25 34.74
CA ARG A 45 -14.59 21.96 36.17
C ARG A 45 -14.93 20.48 36.39
N ALA A 46 -14.41 19.88 37.45
CA ALA A 46 -14.67 18.48 37.77
C ALA A 46 -16.19 18.19 37.89
N VAL A 47 -16.64 17.14 37.20
CA VAL A 47 -18.00 16.60 37.33
C VAL A 47 -17.99 15.58 38.49
N PRO A 48 -18.88 15.70 39.50
CA PRO A 48 -18.93 14.80 40.65
C PRO A 48 -19.48 13.40 40.30
#